data_AF-A0A1E4HUS6-F1
#
_entry.id   AF-A0A1E4HUS6-F1
#
_cell.length_a   1.000
_cell.length_b   1.000
_cell.length_c   1.000
_cell.angle_alpha   90.00
_cell.angle_beta   90.00
_cell.angle_gamma   90.00
#
_symmetry.space_group_name_H-M   'P 1'
#
loop_
_entity.id
_entity.type
_entity.pdbx_description
1 polymer ?
#
loop_
_entity_poly.entity_id
_entity_poly.type
_entity_poly.pdbx_seq_one_letter_code
_entity_poly.pdbx_strand_id
1 'polypeptide(L)'
;MSVLEQLYRLEMEFHRLTEAQSISELEAESIHTSYALQQGYEPLLRTVGVVDTASLAATKDRMAGLYGPRRAEAAFRFLRQLLPLSA
;
A
#
# COMPACT_ATOMS: atom_id res chain seq x y z
N MET A 1 15.59 -0.56 0.39
CA MET A 1 14.12 -0.71 0.21
C MET A 1 13.66 0.46 -0.65
N SER A 2 13.03 0.20 -1.79
CA SER A 2 12.56 1.24 -2.72
C SER A 2 11.37 2.02 -2.14
N VAL A 3 11.06 3.20 -2.70
CA VAL A 3 9.88 3.99 -2.31
C VAL A 3 8.59 3.19 -2.52
N LEU A 4 8.52 2.42 -3.61
CA LEU A 4 7.37 1.56 -3.88
C LEU A 4 7.24 0.44 -2.84
N GLU A 5 8.35 -0.19 -2.44
CA GLU A 5 8.34 -1.19 -1.35
C GLU A 5 7.93 -0.57 0.00
N GLN A 6 8.31 0.68 0.26
CA GLN A 6 7.88 1.40 1.46
C GLN A 6 6.37 1.64 1.46
N LEU A 7 5.81 2.09 0.33
CA LEU A 7 4.36 2.24 0.17
C LEU A 7 3.62 0.92 0.38
N TYR A 8 4.10 -0.18 -0.21
CA TYR A 8 3.55 -1.50 0.07
C TYR A 8 3.61 -1.86 1.54
N ARG A 9 4.76 -1.63 2.21
CA ARG A 9 4.90 -1.97 3.63
C ARG A 9 3.89 -1.21 4.49
N LEU A 10 3.67 0.08 4.20
CA LEU A 10 2.71 0.89 4.94
C LEU A 10 1.27 0.41 4.74
N GLU A 11 0.86 0.10 3.50
CA GLU A 11 -0.48 -0.44 3.24
C GLU A 11 -0.69 -1.81 3.89
N MET A 12 0.31 -2.67 3.83
CA MET A 12 0.23 -3.99 4.45
C MET A 12 0.17 -3.91 5.97
N GLU A 13 0.87 -2.95 6.57
CA GLU A 13 0.80 -2.67 8.00
C GLU A 13 -0.56 -2.09 8.39
N PHE A 14 -1.11 -1.17 7.60
CA PHE A 14 -2.46 -0.68 7.78
C PHE A 14 -3.48 -1.82 7.80
N HIS A 15 -3.46 -2.70 6.79
CA HIS A 15 -4.34 -3.87 6.73
C HIS A 15 -4.14 -4.83 7.91
N ARG A 16 -2.91 -4.99 8.39
CA ARG A 16 -2.61 -5.81 9.58
C ARG A 16 -3.25 -5.21 10.84
N LEU A 17 -3.15 -3.90 11.00
CA LEU A 17 -3.68 -3.19 12.17
C LEU A 17 -5.21 -3.17 12.19
N THR A 18 -5.85 -3.00 11.04
CA THR A 18 -7.32 -3.00 10.93
C THR A 18 -7.89 -4.41 11.12
N GLU A 19 -7.24 -5.43 10.56
CA GLU A 19 -7.57 -6.84 10.79
C GLU A 19 -7.45 -7.20 12.28
N ALA A 20 -6.36 -6.80 12.94
CA ALA A 20 -6.14 -7.07 14.36
C ALA A 20 -7.18 -6.40 15.28
N GLN A 21 -7.70 -5.25 14.88
CA GLN A 21 -8.69 -4.49 15.63
C GLN A 21 -10.14 -4.83 15.25
N SER A 22 -10.35 -5.77 14.32
CA SER A 22 -11.68 -6.12 13.77
C SER A 22 -12.44 -4.89 13.24
N ILE A 23 -11.71 -3.92 12.68
CA ILE A 23 -12.27 -2.70 12.11
C ILE A 23 -12.97 -3.06 10.80
N SER A 24 -14.21 -2.58 10.62
CA SER A 24 -14.94 -2.80 9.37
C SER A 24 -14.27 -2.10 8.19
N GLU A 25 -14.51 -2.56 6.96
CA GLU A 25 -13.89 -1.96 5.77
C GLU A 25 -14.25 -0.47 5.61
N LEU A 26 -15.52 -0.10 5.90
CA LEU A 26 -15.99 1.29 5.87
C LEU A 26 -15.27 2.17 6.90
N GLU A 27 -15.07 1.65 8.12
CA GLU A 27 -14.33 2.38 9.15
C GLU A 27 -12.83 2.47 8.79
N ALA A 28 -12.26 1.41 8.21
CA ALA A 28 -10.89 1.39 7.74
C ALA A 28 -10.66 2.51 6.69
N GLU A 29 -11.55 2.67 5.71
CA GLU A 29 -11.48 3.77 4.76
C GLU A 29 -11.47 5.15 5.45
N SER A 30 -12.33 5.32 6.47
CA SER A 30 -12.43 6.59 7.21
C SER A 30 -11.15 6.96 7.99
N ILE A 31 -10.40 5.96 8.49
CA ILE A 31 -9.17 6.19 9.26
C ILE A 31 -7.91 6.13 8.40
N HIS A 32 -7.99 5.58 7.18
CA HIS A 32 -6.83 5.45 6.27
C HIS A 32 -6.20 6.81 5.99
N THR A 33 -7.00 7.84 5.71
CA THR A 33 -6.49 9.20 5.48
C THR A 33 -5.62 9.69 6.65
N SER A 34 -6.09 9.48 7.88
CA SER A 34 -5.35 9.86 9.09
C SER A 34 -4.05 9.04 9.23
N TYR A 35 -4.11 7.74 8.96
CA TYR A 35 -2.94 6.87 8.95
C TYR A 35 -1.91 7.33 7.90
N ALA A 36 -2.35 7.61 6.68
CA ALA A 36 -1.49 8.02 5.58
C ALA A 36 -0.75 9.33 5.87
N LEU A 37 -1.43 10.31 6.48
CA LEU A 37 -0.82 11.56 6.92
C LEU A 37 0.22 11.33 8.02
N GLN A 38 -0.10 10.50 9.02
CA GLN A 38 0.81 10.22 10.14
C GLN A 38 2.06 9.44 9.71
N GLN A 39 1.93 8.55 8.73
CA GLN A 39 3.02 7.71 8.24
C GLN A 39 3.82 8.35 7.09
N GLY A 40 3.49 9.57 6.68
CA GLY A 40 4.27 10.30 5.68
C GLY A 40 4.09 9.77 4.26
N TYR A 41 2.88 9.38 3.87
CA TYR A 41 2.57 8.93 2.51
C TYR A 41 2.88 10.00 1.46
N GLU A 42 2.53 11.25 1.75
CA GLU A 42 2.64 12.33 0.76
C GLU A 42 4.07 12.52 0.22
N PRO A 43 5.13 12.60 1.06
CA PRO A 43 6.51 12.58 0.58
C PRO A 43 6.86 11.38 -0.31
N LEU A 44 6.37 10.19 0.03
CA LEU A 44 6.63 8.96 -0.73
C LEU A 44 5.93 9.01 -2.09
N LEU A 45 4.67 9.42 -2.13
CA LEU A 45 3.88 9.58 -3.36
C LEU A 45 4.48 10.63 -4.29
N ARG A 46 5.02 11.73 -3.75
CA ARG A 46 5.72 12.74 -4.54
C ARG A 46 7.04 12.24 -5.12
N THR A 47 7.72 11.32 -4.41
CA THR A 47 9.03 10.80 -4.80
C THR A 47 8.93 9.65 -5.80
N VAL A 48 7.87 8.82 -5.71
CA VAL A 48 7.75 7.61 -6.53
C VAL A 48 7.53 7.90 -8.02
N GLY A 49 6.97 9.07 -8.35
CA GLY A 49 6.72 9.47 -9.74
C GLY A 49 5.72 8.55 -10.46
N VAL A 50 5.85 8.45 -11.79
CA VAL A 50 5.08 7.50 -12.60
C VAL A 50 5.64 6.10 -12.41
N VAL A 51 4.77 5.15 -12.09
CA VAL A 51 5.15 3.76 -11.81
C VAL A 51 4.69 2.86 -12.95
N ASP A 52 5.62 2.06 -13.47
CA ASP A 52 5.31 1.01 -14.42
C ASP A 52 4.44 -0.09 -13.76
N THR A 53 3.37 -0.49 -14.45
CA THR A 53 2.43 -1.50 -13.97
C THR A 53 3.12 -2.85 -13.72
N ALA A 54 4.11 -3.23 -14.54
CA ALA A 54 4.86 -4.46 -14.33
C ALA A 54 5.72 -4.36 -13.06
N SER A 55 6.36 -3.22 -12.82
CA SER A 55 7.10 -2.92 -11.59
C SER A 55 6.22 -2.95 -10.34
N LEU A 56 4.97 -2.47 -10.44
CA LEU A 56 3.98 -2.56 -9.37
C LEU A 56 3.64 -4.01 -9.03
N ALA A 57 3.39 -4.84 -10.04
CA ALA A 57 3.08 -6.26 -9.87
C ALA A 57 4.28 -7.06 -9.35
N ALA A 58 5.48 -6.84 -9.88
CA ALA A 58 6.70 -7.50 -9.42
C ALA A 58 7.03 -7.15 -7.96
N THR A 59 6.68 -5.94 -7.51
CA THR A 59 6.84 -5.56 -6.10
C THR A 59 5.80 -6.23 -5.21
N LYS A 60 4.55 -6.38 -5.67
CA LYS A 60 3.53 -7.16 -4.98
C LYS A 60 4.02 -8.58 -4.67
N ASP A 61 4.55 -9.28 -5.67
CA ASP A 61 4.96 -10.68 -5.51
C ASP A 61 6.11 -10.84 -4.51
N ARG A 62 7.06 -9.91 -4.53
CA ARG A 62 8.13 -9.85 -3.52
C ARG A 62 7.59 -9.61 -2.11
N MET A 63 6.65 -8.68 -1.97
CA MET A 63 6.04 -8.34 -0.67
C MET A 63 5.11 -9.44 -0.14
N ALA A 64 4.44 -10.18 -1.03
CA ALA A 64 3.62 -11.34 -0.68
C ALA A 64 4.42 -12.42 0.05
N GLY A 65 5.67 -12.67 -0.37
CA GLY A 65 6.58 -13.61 0.29
C GLY A 65 7.00 -13.20 1.71
N LEU A 66 6.96 -11.90 2.02
CA LEU A 66 7.42 -11.36 3.31
C LEU A 66 6.29 -11.17 4.33
N TYR A 67 5.12 -10.74 3.88
CA TYR A 67 4.05 -10.25 4.75
C TYR A 67 2.69 -10.92 4.52
N GLY A 68 2.63 -11.83 3.53
CA GLY A 68 1.47 -12.66 3.21
C GLY A 68 0.72 -12.22 1.94
N PRO A 69 0.23 -13.17 1.14
CA PRO A 69 -0.35 -12.89 -0.18
C PRO A 69 -1.64 -12.06 -0.12
N ARG A 70 -2.50 -12.30 0.87
CA ARG A 70 -3.77 -11.58 1.02
C ARG A 70 -3.55 -10.07 1.22
N ARG A 71 -2.61 -9.70 2.10
CA ARG A 71 -2.29 -8.29 2.37
C ARG A 71 -1.59 -7.65 1.19
N ALA A 72 -0.75 -8.40 0.48
CA ALA A 72 -0.01 -7.86 -0.67
C ALA A 72 -0.97 -7.55 -1.81
N GLU A 73 -1.98 -8.41 -2.01
CA GLU A 73 -3.05 -8.17 -2.98
C GLU A 73 -3.92 -6.96 -2.60
N ALA A 74 -4.27 -6.80 -1.32
CA ALA A 74 -5.02 -5.62 -0.86
C ALA A 74 -4.23 -4.31 -1.08
N ALA A 75 -2.95 -4.30 -0.68
CA ALA A 75 -2.05 -3.19 -0.90
C ALA A 75 -1.86 -2.87 -2.40
N PHE A 76 -1.72 -3.91 -3.25
CA PHE A 76 -1.63 -3.73 -4.70
C PHE A 76 -2.86 -3.02 -5.26
N ARG A 77 -4.07 -3.45 -4.88
CA ARG A 77 -5.31 -2.82 -5.36
C ARG A 77 -5.38 -1.35 -4.98
N PHE A 78 -5.04 -1.03 -3.73
CA PHE A 78 -5.05 0.34 -3.24
C PHE A 78 -4.00 1.20 -3.97
N LEU A 79 -2.74 0.75 -4.03
CA LEU A 79 -1.66 1.48 -4.70
C LEU A 79 -1.91 1.65 -6.19
N ARG A 80 -2.57 0.69 -6.85
CA ARG A 80 -2.96 0.79 -8.26
C ARG A 80 -3.99 1.89 -8.50
N GLN A 81 -4.85 2.20 -7.52
CA GLN A 81 -5.82 3.30 -7.61
C GLN A 81 -5.18 4.66 -7.31
N LEU A 82 -4.16 4.68 -6.44
CA LEU A 82 -3.54 5.89 -5.95
C LEU A 82 -2.39 6.41 -6.83
N LEU A 83 -1.61 5.51 -7.41
CA LEU A 83 -0.39 5.85 -8.14
C LEU A 83 -0.67 6.19 -9.61
N PRO A 84 0.04 7.17 -10.20
CA PRO A 84 0.02 7.37 -11.64
C PRO A 84 0.78 6.22 -12.31
N LEU A 85 0.09 5.45 -13.15
CA LEU A 85 0.64 4.25 -13.79
C LEU A 85 0.98 4.50 -15.26
N SER A 86 2.11 3.93 -15.70
CA SER A 86 2.39 3.70 -17.11
C SER A 86 2.09 2.26 -17.50
N ALA A 87 1.77 2.07 -18.78
CA ALA A 87 1.54 0.77 -19.39
C ALA A 87 2.82 -0.06 -19.45
#